data_AF-G2XM89-F1
#
_entry.id   AF-G2XM89-F1
#
_cell.length_a   1.000
_cell.length_b   1.000
_cell.length_c   1.000
_cell.angle_alpha   90.00
_cell.angle_beta   90.00
_cell.angle_gamma   90.00
#
_symmetry.space_group_name_H-M   'P 1'
#
loop_
_entity.id
_entity.type
_entity.pdbx_description
1 polymer ?
#
loop_
_entity_poly.entity_id
_entity_poly.type
_entity_poly.pdbx_seq_one_letter_code
_entity_poly.pdbx_strand_id
1 'polypeptide(L)'
;MAAAAAACASVRADPPGLLNYAAVHACLLRGDRRLSLPALALLLLLHFRVLAAAAGSHFSPAVSRLAARLRLSPSMAAVTLLALGNGAPDAFASAAALGGAGGMPRAGLAAILSAGAFVSAFVVGAVALIAAPFAVPPASFARDVFFYLLAASGLFYIYLSAEIYLWQAVGLVLFYVFFVGLVVYMDLDTEGKAVSAAELEMVNGGCRVVTDLPVTMEDHKQQHPTLCGILRKVMLR
;
A
#
# COMPACT_ATOMS: atom_id res chain seq x y z
N MET A 1 -40.10 15.67 -4.61
CA MET A 1 -39.46 16.77 -3.84
C MET A 1 -39.48 16.53 -2.33
N ALA A 2 -40.59 16.16 -1.70
CA ALA A 2 -40.65 15.95 -0.24
C ALA A 2 -39.68 14.86 0.29
N ALA A 3 -39.50 13.75 -0.43
CA ALA A 3 -38.57 12.68 -0.06
C ALA A 3 -37.09 13.11 -0.06
N ALA A 4 -36.67 13.95 -1.02
CA ALA A 4 -35.30 14.45 -1.10
C ALA A 4 -34.99 15.48 0.01
N ALA A 5 -35.98 16.31 0.37
CA ALA A 5 -35.84 17.26 1.47
C ALA A 5 -35.76 16.55 2.83
N ALA A 6 -36.55 15.49 3.04
CA ALA A 6 -36.50 14.66 4.25
C ALA A 6 -35.16 13.90 4.39
N ALA A 7 -34.64 13.32 3.29
CA ALA A 7 -33.34 12.66 3.27
C ALA A 7 -32.17 13.63 3.56
N CYS A 8 -32.25 14.87 3.06
CA CYS A 8 -31.24 15.89 3.37
C CYS A 8 -31.27 16.31 4.86
N ALA A 9 -32.47 16.41 5.45
CA ALA A 9 -32.63 16.76 6.86
C ALA A 9 -32.09 15.66 7.80
N SER A 10 -32.32 14.39 7.48
CA SER A 10 -31.79 13.27 8.27
C SER A 10 -30.27 13.19 8.22
N VAL A 11 -29.66 13.38 7.06
CA VAL A 11 -28.19 13.27 6.89
C VAL A 11 -27.42 14.42 7.54
N ARG A 12 -28.05 15.60 7.71
CA ARG A 12 -27.45 16.72 8.44
C ARG A 12 -27.49 16.55 9.96
N ALA A 13 -28.30 15.64 10.48
CA ALA A 13 -28.39 15.36 11.90
C ALA A 13 -27.26 14.44 12.40
N ASP A 14 -26.59 13.70 11.51
CA ASP A 14 -25.42 12.90 11.84
C ASP A 14 -24.18 13.78 12.09
N PRO A 15 -23.33 13.44 13.09
CA PRO A 15 -22.13 14.21 13.39
C PRO A 15 -21.21 14.29 12.16
N PRO A 16 -20.75 15.48 11.76
CA PRO A 16 -20.05 15.64 10.50
C PRO A 16 -18.63 15.08 10.55
N GLY A 17 -18.30 14.19 9.62
CA GLY A 17 -16.93 14.08 9.11
C GLY A 17 -16.56 15.33 8.30
N LEU A 18 -15.27 15.53 8.01
CA LEU A 18 -14.76 16.71 7.27
C LEU A 18 -15.53 16.99 5.96
N LEU A 19 -16.03 15.95 5.31
CA LEU A 19 -16.90 16.05 4.14
C LEU A 19 -17.93 14.92 4.17
N ASN A 20 -19.23 15.25 4.27
CA ASN A 20 -20.29 14.26 4.30
C ASN A 20 -20.78 13.95 2.88
N TYR A 21 -20.30 12.84 2.30
CA TYR A 21 -20.67 12.41 0.94
C TYR A 21 -22.17 12.09 0.81
N ALA A 22 -22.82 11.62 1.88
CA ALA A 22 -24.26 11.40 1.89
C ALA A 22 -25.01 12.73 1.81
N ALA A 23 -24.51 13.79 2.45
CA ALA A 23 -25.08 15.14 2.34
C ALA A 23 -24.89 15.71 0.94
N VAL A 24 -23.73 15.46 0.31
CA VAL A 24 -23.49 15.84 -1.09
C VAL A 24 -24.49 15.15 -2.03
N HIS A 25 -24.73 13.85 -1.85
CA HIS A 25 -25.71 13.10 -2.65
C HIS A 25 -27.16 13.57 -2.40
N ALA A 26 -27.58 13.63 -1.13
CA ALA A 26 -28.97 13.90 -0.75
C ALA A 26 -29.35 15.38 -0.85
N CYS A 27 -28.48 16.30 -0.41
CA CYS A 27 -28.77 17.73 -0.36
C CYS A 27 -28.34 18.49 -1.62
N LEU A 28 -27.13 18.25 -2.12
CA LEU A 28 -26.57 19.04 -3.23
C LEU A 28 -27.01 18.49 -4.59
N LEU A 29 -26.99 17.16 -4.75
CA LEU A 29 -27.33 16.46 -5.98
C LEU A 29 -28.78 15.96 -6.01
N ARG A 30 -29.61 16.38 -5.03
CA ARG A 30 -31.05 16.08 -4.92
C ARG A 30 -31.41 14.59 -4.98
N GLY A 31 -30.47 13.70 -4.67
CA GLY A 31 -30.66 12.25 -4.76
C GLY A 31 -30.60 11.67 -6.18
N ASP A 32 -30.19 12.46 -7.19
CA ASP A 32 -30.09 11.97 -8.57
C ASP A 32 -28.87 11.05 -8.74
N ARG A 33 -29.12 9.73 -8.83
CA ARG A 33 -28.07 8.71 -8.97
C ARG A 33 -27.23 8.88 -10.23
N ARG A 34 -27.84 9.37 -11.33
CA ARG A 34 -27.17 9.58 -12.62
C ARG A 34 -26.13 10.71 -12.59
N LEU A 35 -26.32 11.72 -11.73
CA LEU A 35 -25.37 12.82 -11.58
C LEU A 35 -24.40 12.57 -10.43
N SER A 36 -24.88 11.97 -9.34
CA SER A 36 -24.07 11.74 -8.16
C SER A 36 -23.01 10.66 -8.32
N LEU A 37 -23.30 9.55 -9.00
CA LEU A 37 -22.30 8.51 -9.26
C LEU A 37 -21.08 9.05 -10.06
N PRO A 38 -21.25 9.70 -11.23
CA PRO A 38 -20.10 10.22 -11.96
C PRO A 38 -19.40 11.35 -11.20
N ALA A 39 -20.13 12.20 -10.46
CA ALA A 39 -19.52 13.25 -9.64
C ALA A 39 -18.65 12.67 -8.50
N LEU A 40 -19.14 11.66 -7.78
CA LEU A 40 -18.38 10.97 -6.74
C LEU A 40 -17.20 10.19 -7.32
N ALA A 41 -17.38 9.54 -8.49
CA ALA A 41 -16.29 8.87 -9.19
C ALA A 41 -15.20 9.86 -9.64
N LEU A 42 -15.59 11.01 -10.19
CA LEU A 42 -14.65 12.07 -10.56
C LEU A 42 -13.91 12.62 -9.33
N LEU A 43 -14.62 12.83 -8.23
CA LEU A 43 -14.04 13.26 -6.97
C LEU A 43 -13.03 12.23 -6.44
N LEU A 44 -13.36 10.94 -6.49
CA LEU A 44 -12.47 9.85 -6.10
C LEU A 44 -11.21 9.83 -6.98
N LEU A 45 -11.37 9.96 -8.30
CA LEU A 45 -10.24 10.06 -9.24
C LEU A 45 -9.35 11.27 -8.94
N LEU A 46 -9.95 12.42 -8.64
CA LEU A 46 -9.21 13.62 -8.25
C LEU A 46 -8.40 13.37 -6.97
N HIS A 47 -8.99 12.76 -5.94
CA HIS A 47 -8.28 12.40 -4.71
C HIS A 47 -7.10 11.47 -4.99
N PHE A 48 -7.30 10.41 -5.79
CA PHE A 48 -6.21 9.51 -6.19
C PHE A 48 -5.09 10.26 -6.94
N ARG A 49 -5.43 11.19 -7.84
CA ARG A 49 -4.44 12.00 -8.57
C ARG A 49 -3.64 12.91 -7.64
N VAL A 50 -4.29 13.59 -6.70
CA VAL A 50 -3.63 14.46 -5.72
C VAL A 50 -2.75 13.63 -4.80
N LEU A 51 -3.24 12.49 -4.30
CA LEU A 51 -2.47 11.56 -3.47
C LEU A 51 -1.24 11.02 -4.22
N ALA A 52 -1.39 10.59 -5.47
CA ALA A 52 -0.28 10.10 -6.28
C ALA A 52 0.78 11.20 -6.53
N ALA A 53 0.33 12.43 -6.85
CA ALA A 53 1.24 13.56 -7.03
C ALA A 53 1.98 13.91 -5.74
N ALA A 54 1.28 13.94 -4.59
CA ALA A 54 1.87 14.18 -3.28
C ALA A 54 2.84 13.06 -2.87
N ALA A 55 2.50 11.80 -3.16
CA ALA A 55 3.36 10.65 -2.88
C ALA A 55 4.70 10.75 -3.62
N GLY A 56 4.67 11.13 -4.90
CA GLY A 56 5.88 11.29 -5.71
C GLY A 56 6.71 12.52 -5.32
N SER A 57 6.06 13.67 -5.07
CA SER A 57 6.76 14.94 -4.87
C SER A 57 7.18 15.23 -3.42
N HIS A 58 6.48 14.67 -2.44
CA HIS A 58 6.71 14.97 -1.01
C HIS A 58 7.10 13.71 -0.22
N PHE A 59 6.32 12.64 -0.33
CA PHE A 59 6.51 11.45 0.51
C PHE A 59 7.79 10.67 0.16
N SER A 60 8.00 10.33 -1.11
CA SER A 60 9.19 9.60 -1.54
C SER A 60 10.51 10.34 -1.21
N PRO A 61 10.65 11.65 -1.50
CA PRO A 61 11.83 12.41 -1.07
C PRO A 61 12.00 12.49 0.46
N ALA A 62 10.91 12.59 1.22
CA ALA A 62 10.96 12.61 2.68
C ALA A 62 11.46 11.29 3.25
N VAL A 63 10.94 10.15 2.76
CA VAL A 63 11.38 8.81 3.15
C VAL A 63 12.86 8.62 2.81
N SER A 64 13.30 9.01 1.61
CA SER A 64 14.71 8.88 1.20
C SER A 64 15.65 9.73 2.08
N ARG A 65 15.27 10.96 2.40
CA ARG A 65 16.07 11.82 3.31
C ARG A 65 16.13 11.25 4.72
N LEU A 66 15.01 10.72 5.23
CA LEU A 66 14.95 10.13 6.55
C LEU A 66 15.76 8.83 6.62
N ALA A 67 15.69 7.98 5.59
CA ALA A 67 16.51 6.78 5.45
C ALA A 67 18.02 7.13 5.46
N ALA A 68 18.43 8.16 4.73
CA ALA A 68 19.82 8.63 4.72
C ALA A 68 20.28 9.14 6.11
N ARG A 69 19.41 9.88 6.82
CA ARG A 69 19.69 10.37 8.19
C ARG A 69 19.81 9.24 9.20
N LEU A 70 19.00 8.20 9.06
CA LEU A 70 19.00 7.01 9.92
C LEU A 70 20.01 5.94 9.46
N ARG A 71 20.77 6.19 8.38
CA ARG A 71 21.70 5.23 7.76
C ARG A 71 21.06 3.87 7.44
N LEU A 72 19.80 3.87 7.03
CA LEU A 72 19.08 2.66 6.65
C LEU A 72 19.43 2.25 5.22
N SER A 73 19.57 0.94 4.99
CA SER A 73 19.63 0.41 3.63
C SER A 73 18.29 0.62 2.92
N PRO A 74 18.26 0.65 1.57
CA PRO A 74 17.01 0.79 0.80
C PRO A 74 15.95 -0.23 1.18
N SER A 75 16.35 -1.49 1.39
CA SER A 75 15.46 -2.57 1.83
C SER A 75 14.87 -2.30 3.21
N MET A 76 15.70 -1.86 4.17
CA MET A 76 15.24 -1.52 5.53
C MET A 76 14.30 -0.31 5.52
N ALA A 77 14.59 0.70 4.71
CA ALA A 77 13.72 1.87 4.55
C ALA A 77 12.35 1.49 3.95
N ALA A 78 12.31 0.53 3.02
CA ALA A 78 11.08 0.03 2.43
C ALA A 78 10.22 -0.75 3.46
N VAL A 79 10.80 -1.69 4.19
CA VAL A 79 10.04 -2.50 5.17
C VAL A 79 9.66 -1.74 6.44
N THR A 80 10.25 -0.57 6.69
CA THR A 80 9.94 0.26 7.87
C THR A 80 9.23 1.56 7.52
N LEU A 81 9.95 2.55 6.94
CA LEU A 81 9.44 3.91 6.73
C LEU A 81 8.35 3.96 5.66
N LEU A 82 8.55 3.25 4.55
CA LEU A 82 7.55 3.18 3.48
C LEU A 82 6.30 2.41 3.94
N ALA A 83 6.51 1.26 4.60
CA ALA A 83 5.43 0.47 5.19
C ALA A 83 4.62 1.28 6.24
N LEU A 84 5.31 2.01 7.13
CA LEU A 84 4.68 2.86 8.14
C LEU A 84 3.90 4.00 7.51
N GLY A 85 4.47 4.69 6.52
CA GLY A 85 3.81 5.81 5.85
C GLY A 85 2.52 5.40 5.13
N ASN A 86 2.47 4.19 4.59
CA ASN A 86 1.25 3.64 4.00
C ASN A 86 0.25 3.17 5.08
N GLY A 87 0.71 2.50 6.15
CA GLY A 87 -0.16 1.90 7.16
C GLY A 87 -0.70 2.86 8.23
N ALA A 88 0.00 3.96 8.52
CA ALA A 88 -0.41 4.95 9.51
C ALA A 88 -1.81 5.55 9.26
N PRO A 89 -2.15 6.08 8.07
CA PRO A 89 -3.49 6.63 7.82
C PRO A 89 -4.60 5.59 7.99
N ASP A 90 -4.36 4.33 7.58
CA ASP A 90 -5.34 3.25 7.74
C ASP A 90 -5.56 2.90 9.22
N ALA A 91 -4.49 2.88 10.01
CA ALA A 91 -4.57 2.67 11.46
C ALA A 91 -5.33 3.81 12.16
N PHE A 92 -5.05 5.07 11.81
CA PHE A 92 -5.77 6.21 12.39
C PHE A 92 -7.24 6.26 11.96
N ALA A 93 -7.54 5.96 10.70
CA ALA A 93 -8.93 5.85 10.22
C ALA A 93 -9.70 4.74 10.96
N SER A 94 -9.04 3.61 11.21
CA SER A 94 -9.63 2.50 11.94
C SER A 94 -9.83 2.81 13.42
N ALA A 95 -8.87 3.47 14.06
CA ALA A 95 -9.00 3.95 15.44
C ALA A 95 -10.14 4.97 15.58
N ALA A 96 -10.26 5.89 14.62
CA ALA A 96 -11.37 6.85 14.57
C ALA A 96 -12.73 6.15 14.39
N ALA A 97 -12.79 5.06 13.63
CA ALA A 97 -14.01 4.25 13.46
C ALA A 97 -14.44 3.53 14.76
N LEU A 98 -13.51 3.30 15.69
CA LEU A 98 -13.76 2.70 17.00
C LEU A 98 -14.14 3.73 18.08
N GLY A 99 -13.68 4.98 17.97
CA GLY A 99 -13.76 5.99 19.03
C GLY A 99 -15.03 6.85 19.08
N GLY A 100 -15.95 6.73 18.12
CA GLY A 100 -17.18 7.52 18.07
C GLY A 100 -18.34 6.91 18.88
N ALA A 101 -19.25 7.74 19.39
CA ALA A 101 -20.54 7.29 19.93
C ALA A 101 -21.32 6.58 18.79
N GLY A 102 -21.42 5.25 18.85
CA GLY A 102 -21.96 4.43 17.75
C GLY A 102 -20.89 3.88 16.78
N GLY A 103 -19.64 3.77 17.21
CA GLY A 103 -18.54 3.23 16.41
C GLY A 103 -18.91 1.94 15.67
N MET A 104 -18.42 1.82 14.44
CA MET A 104 -18.68 0.69 13.55
C MET A 104 -17.37 -0.08 13.30
N PRO A 105 -16.87 -0.88 14.25
CA PRO A 105 -15.61 -1.63 14.12
C PRO A 105 -15.54 -2.43 12.82
N ARG A 106 -16.69 -2.99 12.41
CA ARG A 106 -16.83 -3.80 11.20
C ARG A 106 -16.63 -2.99 9.92
N ALA A 107 -17.06 -1.72 9.91
CA ALA A 107 -16.86 -0.85 8.76
C ALA A 107 -15.36 -0.52 8.58
N GLY A 108 -14.64 -0.28 9.67
CA GLY A 108 -13.18 -0.12 9.65
C GLY A 108 -12.46 -1.38 9.16
N LEU A 109 -12.84 -2.55 9.70
CA LEU A 109 -12.24 -3.82 9.30
C LEU A 109 -12.51 -4.17 7.82
N ALA A 110 -13.74 -3.92 7.35
CA ALA A 110 -14.10 -4.09 5.94
C ALA A 110 -13.34 -3.13 5.02
N ALA A 111 -13.12 -1.88 5.46
CA ALA A 111 -12.33 -0.92 4.71
C ALA A 111 -10.87 -1.39 4.55
N ILE A 112 -10.21 -1.85 5.62
CA ILE A 112 -8.85 -2.39 5.55
C ILE A 112 -8.79 -3.62 4.64
N LEU A 113 -9.71 -4.57 4.83
CA LEU A 113 -9.73 -5.81 4.05
C LEU A 113 -9.91 -5.52 2.55
N SER A 114 -10.86 -4.65 2.20
CA SER A 114 -11.14 -4.29 0.81
C SER A 114 -10.02 -3.45 0.18
N ALA A 115 -9.40 -2.54 0.94
CA ALA A 115 -8.24 -1.78 0.48
C ALA A 115 -7.04 -2.69 0.21
N GLY A 116 -6.71 -3.60 1.13
CA GLY A 116 -5.63 -4.58 0.95
C GLY A 116 -5.88 -5.48 -0.27
N ALA A 117 -7.10 -6.03 -0.38
CA ALA A 117 -7.49 -6.85 -1.53
C ALA A 117 -7.36 -6.07 -2.85
N PHE A 118 -7.85 -4.83 -2.91
CA PHE A 118 -7.74 -3.98 -4.10
C PHE A 118 -6.28 -3.72 -4.50
N VAL A 119 -5.42 -3.35 -3.54
CA VAL A 119 -3.99 -3.11 -3.82
C VAL A 119 -3.31 -4.39 -4.30
N SER A 120 -3.51 -5.50 -3.61
CA SER A 120 -2.89 -6.79 -3.96
C SER A 120 -3.35 -7.36 -5.30
N ALA A 121 -4.62 -7.20 -5.67
CA ALA A 121 -5.15 -7.77 -6.90
C ALA A 121 -4.98 -6.82 -8.09
N PHE A 122 -5.39 -5.56 -7.94
CA PHE A 122 -5.43 -4.61 -9.04
C PHE A 122 -4.09 -3.87 -9.22
N VAL A 123 -3.53 -3.30 -8.16
CA VAL A 123 -2.31 -2.48 -8.27
C VAL A 123 -1.11 -3.36 -8.57
N VAL A 124 -0.86 -4.40 -7.76
CA VAL A 124 0.25 -5.33 -8.00
C VAL A 124 0.07 -6.05 -9.34
N GLY A 125 -1.16 -6.46 -9.68
CA GLY A 125 -1.47 -7.08 -10.98
C GLY A 125 -1.18 -6.16 -12.17
N ALA A 126 -1.57 -4.88 -12.11
CA ALA A 126 -1.28 -3.91 -13.16
C ALA A 126 0.22 -3.63 -13.29
N VAL A 127 0.92 -3.47 -12.17
CA VAL A 127 2.38 -3.29 -12.16
C VAL A 127 3.07 -4.50 -12.79
N ALA A 128 2.63 -5.72 -12.46
CA ALA A 128 3.18 -6.95 -13.03
C ALA A 128 3.03 -7.01 -14.55
N LEU A 129 1.90 -6.55 -15.09
CA LEU A 129 1.65 -6.50 -16.54
C LEU A 129 2.45 -5.40 -17.25
N ILE A 130 2.60 -4.23 -16.62
CA ILE A 130 3.26 -3.07 -17.23
C ILE A 130 4.80 -3.19 -17.18
N ALA A 131 5.34 -3.75 -16.10
CA ALA A 131 6.78 -3.79 -15.85
C ALA A 131 7.50 -5.01 -16.46
N ALA A 132 6.80 -5.87 -17.20
CA ALA A 132 7.38 -7.10 -17.74
C ALA A 132 8.52 -6.82 -18.75
N PRO A 133 9.65 -7.57 -18.71
CA PRO A 133 9.97 -8.66 -17.79
C PRO A 133 10.85 -8.21 -16.60
N PHE A 134 10.38 -8.48 -15.37
CA PHE A 134 11.21 -8.42 -14.17
C PHE A 134 11.28 -9.82 -13.55
N ALA A 135 12.48 -10.32 -13.29
CA ALA A 135 12.68 -11.62 -12.68
C ALA A 135 12.46 -11.50 -11.16
N VAL A 136 11.46 -12.23 -10.64
CA VAL A 136 11.19 -12.32 -9.20
C VAL A 136 11.60 -13.70 -8.69
N PRO A 137 12.35 -13.80 -7.58
CA PRO A 137 12.66 -15.09 -6.98
C PRO A 137 11.36 -15.80 -6.57
N PRO A 138 11.02 -16.96 -7.17
CA PRO A 138 9.70 -17.59 -7.01
C PRO A 138 9.46 -18.08 -5.58
N ALA A 139 10.52 -18.48 -4.86
CA ALA A 139 10.41 -18.96 -3.49
C ALA A 139 10.01 -17.84 -2.51
N SER A 140 10.69 -16.70 -2.54
CA SER A 140 10.36 -15.54 -1.69
C SER A 140 8.97 -14.97 -2.03
N PHE A 141 8.64 -14.90 -3.31
CA PHE A 141 7.32 -14.45 -3.74
C PHE A 141 6.19 -15.38 -3.26
N ALA A 142 6.33 -16.69 -3.46
CA ALA A 142 5.31 -17.67 -3.05
C ALA A 142 5.11 -17.66 -1.52
N ARG A 143 6.20 -17.53 -0.75
CA ARG A 143 6.18 -17.37 0.70
C ARG A 143 5.37 -16.14 1.10
N ASP A 144 5.69 -14.98 0.54
CA ASP A 144 5.06 -13.71 0.89
C ASP A 144 3.57 -13.71 0.54
N VAL A 145 3.20 -14.26 -0.63
CA VAL A 145 1.80 -14.44 -1.04
C VAL A 145 1.07 -15.40 -0.11
N PHE A 146 1.69 -16.51 0.29
CA PHE A 146 1.10 -17.47 1.21
C PHE A 146 0.78 -16.85 2.57
N PHE A 147 1.77 -16.17 3.19
CA PHE A 147 1.55 -15.51 4.48
C PHE A 147 0.55 -14.36 4.39
N TYR A 148 0.54 -13.62 3.27
CA TYR A 148 -0.46 -12.60 3.02
C TYR A 148 -1.88 -13.19 2.96
N LEU A 149 -2.10 -14.28 2.20
CA LEU A 149 -3.41 -14.95 2.11
C LEU A 149 -3.84 -15.54 3.45
N LEU A 150 -2.91 -16.06 4.25
CA LEU A 150 -3.18 -16.57 5.58
C LEU A 150 -3.59 -15.43 6.54
N ALA A 151 -2.92 -14.28 6.50
CA ALA A 151 -3.32 -13.09 7.26
C ALA A 151 -4.69 -12.56 6.82
N ALA A 152 -4.92 -12.44 5.51
CA ALA A 152 -6.16 -11.94 4.94
C ALA A 152 -7.35 -12.84 5.27
N SER A 153 -7.16 -14.17 5.21
CA SER A 153 -8.19 -15.13 5.61
C SER A 153 -8.47 -15.11 7.11
N GLY A 154 -7.45 -14.98 7.96
CA GLY A 154 -7.62 -14.77 9.40
C GLY A 154 -8.39 -13.48 9.73
N LEU A 155 -8.06 -12.37 9.06
CA LEU A 155 -8.78 -11.10 9.18
C LEU A 155 -10.23 -11.22 8.70
N PHE A 156 -10.45 -11.93 7.59
CA PHE A 156 -11.80 -12.20 7.07
C PHE A 156 -12.61 -13.08 8.03
N TYR A 157 -12.00 -14.07 8.68
CA TYR A 157 -12.65 -14.87 9.71
C TYR A 157 -13.08 -14.02 10.91
N ILE A 158 -12.23 -13.10 11.38
CA ILE A 158 -12.58 -12.15 12.46
C ILE A 158 -13.72 -11.24 12.01
N TYR A 159 -13.70 -10.79 10.75
CA TYR A 159 -14.80 -10.01 10.18
C TYR A 159 -16.13 -10.78 10.20
N LEU A 160 -16.13 -12.09 9.93
CA LEU A 160 -17.33 -12.93 9.98
C LEU A 160 -17.79 -13.25 11.41
N SER A 161 -16.86 -13.37 12.37
CA SER A 161 -17.13 -13.72 13.78
C SER A 161 -18.02 -12.74 14.54
N ALA A 162 -18.34 -11.58 13.96
CA ALA A 162 -19.24 -10.55 14.48
C ALA A 162 -18.78 -9.80 15.73
N GLU A 163 -18.04 -10.47 16.60
CA GLU A 163 -17.38 -9.92 17.77
C GLU A 163 -15.85 -9.98 17.56
N ILE A 164 -15.16 -8.94 18.03
CA ILE A 164 -13.71 -8.86 17.97
C ILE A 164 -13.20 -9.16 19.39
N TYR A 165 -12.57 -10.33 19.56
CA TYR A 165 -11.97 -10.70 20.84
C TYR A 165 -10.52 -10.23 20.94
N LEU A 166 -10.08 -9.86 22.14
CA LEU A 166 -8.70 -9.42 22.39
C LEU A 166 -7.67 -10.45 21.93
N TRP A 167 -7.94 -11.75 22.14
CA TRP A 167 -7.02 -12.82 21.73
C TRP A 167 -6.84 -12.88 20.21
N GLN A 168 -7.87 -12.55 19.42
CA GLN A 168 -7.80 -12.50 17.95
C GLN A 168 -6.90 -11.35 17.51
N ALA A 169 -7.05 -10.18 18.15
CA ALA A 169 -6.21 -9.02 17.88
C ALA A 169 -4.74 -9.29 18.25
N VAL A 170 -4.48 -9.86 19.43
CA VAL A 170 -3.13 -10.25 19.85
C VAL A 170 -2.56 -11.32 18.90
N GLY A 171 -3.37 -12.29 18.48
CA GLY A 171 -2.98 -13.32 17.51
C GLY A 171 -2.52 -12.74 16.17
N LEU A 172 -3.25 -11.76 15.62
CA LEU A 172 -2.84 -11.07 14.39
C LEU A 172 -1.53 -10.28 14.55
N VAL A 173 -1.32 -9.63 15.70
CA VAL A 173 -0.06 -8.92 15.98
C VAL A 173 1.10 -9.89 16.09
N LEU A 174 0.94 -11.00 16.82
CA LEU A 174 1.97 -12.04 16.93
C LEU A 174 2.28 -12.68 15.57
N PHE A 175 1.26 -12.93 14.75
CA PHE A 175 1.44 -13.41 13.38
C PHE A 175 2.27 -12.44 12.54
N TYR A 176 2.00 -11.13 12.63
CA TYR A 176 2.78 -10.11 11.93
C TYR A 176 4.23 -10.08 12.39
N VAL A 177 4.48 -10.09 13.70
CA VAL A 177 5.86 -10.12 14.26
C VAL A 177 6.60 -11.38 13.82
N PHE A 178 5.93 -12.54 13.84
CA PHE A 178 6.48 -13.80 13.35
C PHE A 178 6.85 -13.74 11.87
N PHE A 179 5.94 -13.23 11.02
CA PHE A 179 6.19 -13.07 9.59
C PHE A 179 7.39 -12.16 9.32
N VAL A 180 7.45 -10.98 9.95
CA VAL A 180 8.59 -10.06 9.81
C VAL A 180 9.90 -10.73 10.27
N GLY A 181 9.88 -11.44 11.40
CA GLY A 181 11.04 -12.19 11.89
C GLY A 181 11.52 -13.25 10.89
N LEU A 182 10.59 -13.99 10.28
CA LEU A 182 10.90 -15.01 9.27
C LEU A 182 11.51 -14.40 8.01
N VAL A 183 10.96 -13.28 7.52
CA VAL A 183 11.49 -12.56 6.36
C VAL A 183 12.91 -12.07 6.63
N VAL A 184 13.13 -11.40 7.78
CA VAL A 184 14.46 -10.91 8.18
C VAL A 184 15.45 -12.07 8.33
N TYR A 185 15.04 -13.17 8.95
CA TYR A 185 15.88 -14.37 9.07
C TYR A 185 16.32 -14.92 7.71
N MET A 186 15.40 -15.01 6.75
CA MET A 186 15.72 -15.47 5.39
C MET A 186 16.60 -14.49 4.63
N ASP A 187 16.39 -13.18 4.78
CA ASP A 187 17.19 -12.17 4.11
C ASP A 187 18.64 -12.20 4.63
N LEU A 188 18.83 -12.39 5.94
CA LEU A 188 20.16 -12.57 6.55
C LEU A 188 20.87 -13.86 6.11
N ASP A 189 20.14 -14.98 5.98
CA ASP A 189 20.70 -16.25 5.47
C ASP A 189 21.14 -16.12 3.99
N THR A 190 20.39 -15.34 3.21
CA THR A 190 20.69 -15.11 1.79
C THR A 190 21.94 -14.25 1.61
N GLU A 191 22.08 -13.18 2.42
CA GLU A 191 23.29 -12.35 2.44
C GLU A 191 24.51 -13.17 2.88
N GLY A 192 24.38 -14.03 3.89
CA GLY A 192 25.45 -14.90 4.37
C GLY A 192 25.92 -15.92 3.32
N LYS A 193 24.99 -16.51 2.55
CA LYS A 193 25.31 -17.41 1.44
C LYS A 193 25.95 -16.69 0.26
N ALA A 194 25.51 -15.47 -0.06
CA ALA A 194 26.08 -14.68 -1.15
C ALA A 194 27.53 -14.27 -0.85
N VAL A 195 27.81 -13.83 0.38
CA VAL A 195 29.16 -13.49 0.84
C VAL A 195 30.05 -14.74 0.85
N SER A 196 29.56 -15.87 1.35
CA SER A 196 30.34 -17.12 1.40
C SER A 196 30.62 -17.69 0.01
N ALA A 197 29.69 -17.59 -0.94
CA ALA A 197 29.92 -18.00 -2.32
C ALA A 197 30.96 -17.11 -3.03
N ALA A 198 30.89 -15.79 -2.81
CA ALA A 198 31.91 -14.86 -3.32
C ALA A 198 33.29 -15.14 -2.71
N GLU A 199 33.37 -15.47 -1.42
CA GLU A 199 34.63 -15.83 -0.75
C GLU A 199 35.18 -17.18 -1.26
N LEU A 200 34.31 -18.16 -1.54
CA LEU A 200 34.70 -19.46 -2.09
C LEU A 200 35.20 -19.34 -3.55
N GLU A 201 34.59 -18.47 -4.37
CA GLU A 201 35.09 -18.15 -5.72
C GLU A 201 36.44 -17.42 -5.66
N MET A 202 36.64 -16.53 -4.69
CA MET A 202 37.93 -15.86 -4.46
C MET A 202 39.04 -16.84 -4.03
N VAL A 203 38.69 -17.95 -3.36
CA VAL A 203 39.64 -18.99 -2.90
C VAL A 203 39.94 -20.05 -3.98
N ASN A 204 38.98 -20.40 -4.85
CA ASN A 204 39.13 -21.49 -5.82
C ASN A 204 39.83 -21.11 -7.16
N GLY A 205 40.27 -19.87 -7.30
CA GLY A 205 41.42 -19.55 -8.14
C GLY A 205 41.17 -18.73 -9.40
N GLY A 206 42.12 -17.82 -9.63
CA GLY A 206 42.38 -17.18 -10.92
C GLY A 206 42.41 -15.67 -10.81
N CYS A 207 43.59 -15.08 -10.99
CA CYS A 207 43.75 -13.66 -11.28
C CYS A 207 42.96 -13.32 -12.56
N ARG A 208 41.68 -12.99 -12.40
CA ARG A 208 40.91 -12.16 -13.30
C ARG A 208 40.44 -10.99 -12.47
N VAL A 209 40.99 -9.83 -12.79
CA VAL A 209 40.42 -8.53 -12.43
C VAL A 209 38.99 -8.52 -12.98
N VAL A 210 38.03 -8.93 -12.16
CA VAL A 210 36.62 -8.66 -12.38
C VAL A 210 36.33 -7.42 -11.56
N THR A 211 36.46 -6.27 -12.21
CA THR A 211 35.76 -5.06 -11.80
C THR A 211 34.27 -5.35 -11.88
N ASP A 212 33.65 -5.82 -10.81
CA ASP A 212 32.20 -5.70 -10.59
C ASP A 212 31.93 -5.67 -9.09
N LEU A 213 32.41 -4.60 -8.45
CA LEU A 213 31.74 -4.05 -7.29
C LEU A 213 30.84 -2.93 -7.81
N PRO A 214 29.51 -3.07 -7.88
CA PRO A 214 28.66 -1.90 -8.02
C PRO A 214 28.28 -1.45 -6.61
N VAL A 215 29.27 -0.95 -5.87
CA VAL A 215 29.03 0.07 -4.85
C VAL A 215 29.51 1.39 -5.44
N THR A 216 28.78 1.86 -6.44
CA THR A 216 28.78 3.27 -6.83
C THR A 216 27.34 3.74 -6.84
N MET A 217 26.91 4.29 -5.71
CA MET A 217 26.04 5.45 -5.77
C MET A 217 26.80 6.53 -6.53
N GLU A 218 26.40 6.80 -7.78
CA GLU A 218 26.12 8.15 -8.28
C GLU A 218 25.69 8.12 -9.76
N ASP A 219 24.66 8.92 -10.03
CA ASP A 219 24.14 9.41 -11.31
C ASP A 219 23.47 8.45 -12.32
N HIS A 220 22.14 8.36 -12.20
CA HIS A 220 21.29 8.35 -13.40
C HIS A 220 20.20 9.41 -13.26
N LYS A 221 20.61 10.69 -13.26
CA LYS A 221 19.75 11.80 -13.66
C LYS A 221 19.70 11.86 -15.19
N GLN A 222 19.32 10.77 -15.87
CA GLN A 222 19.16 10.79 -17.33
C GLN A 222 18.42 9.56 -17.90
N GLN A 223 17.17 9.28 -17.47
CA GLN A 223 16.28 8.47 -18.31
C GLN A 223 14.79 8.75 -18.05
N HIS A 224 14.38 9.99 -18.30
CA HIS A 224 12.98 10.36 -18.43
C HIS A 224 12.60 10.97 -19.82
N PRO A 225 13.06 10.46 -20.99
CA PRO A 225 12.50 10.89 -22.28
C PRO A 225 11.41 9.93 -22.84
N THR A 226 11.11 8.79 -22.22
CA THR A 226 10.24 7.77 -22.83
C THR A 226 8.74 7.89 -22.49
N LEU A 227 8.37 8.56 -21.38
CA LEU A 227 6.96 8.69 -21.01
C LEU A 227 6.17 9.68 -21.91
N CYS A 228 6.85 10.73 -22.40
CA CYS A 228 6.26 11.70 -23.33
C CYS A 228 6.03 11.11 -24.74
N GLY A 229 6.90 10.18 -25.16
CA GLY A 229 6.77 9.47 -26.44
C GLY A 229 5.62 8.46 -26.48
N ILE A 230 5.36 7.78 -25.36
CA ILE A 230 4.24 6.82 -25.24
C ILE A 230 2.90 7.56 -25.17
N LEU A 231 2.82 8.67 -24.42
CA LEU A 231 1.61 9.51 -24.37
C LEU A 231 1.26 10.14 -25.71
N ARG A 232 2.25 10.56 -26.52
CA ARG A 232 2.00 11.11 -27.86
C ARG A 232 1.50 10.07 -28.87
N LYS A 233 1.87 8.80 -28.72
CA LYS A 233 1.39 7.70 -29.59
C LYS A 233 -0.03 7.24 -29.28
N VAL A 234 -0.50 7.42 -28.05
CA VAL A 234 -1.86 7.04 -27.62
C VAL A 234 -2.88 8.16 -27.87
N MET A 235 -2.45 9.44 -27.91
CA MET A 235 -3.36 10.57 -28.21
C MET A 235 -3.51 10.93 -29.70
N LEU A 236 -2.77 10.28 -30.61
CA LEU A 236 -2.81 10.54 -32.07
C LEU A 236 -3.24 9.30 -32.88
N ARG A 237 -3.96 8.36 -32.25
CA ARG A 237 -4.71 7.29 -32.92
C ARG A 237 -6.14 7.26 -32.43
#